data_AF-A0A2P1DUZ8-F1
#
_entry.id   AF-A0A2P1DUZ8-F1
#
_cell.length_a   1.000
_cell.length_b   1.000
_cell.length_c   1.000
_cell.angle_alpha   90.00
_cell.angle_beta   90.00
_cell.angle_gamma   90.00
#
_symmetry.space_group_name_H-M   'P 1'
#
loop_
_entity.id
_entity.type
_entity.pdbx_description
1 polymer ?
#
loop_
_entity_poly.entity_id
_entity_poly.type
_entity_poly.pdbx_seq_one_letter_code
_entity_poly.pdbx_strand_id
1 'polypeptide(L)' 'MKQQQRNRGGRPGITVEDVKRACEALRKQGRVIGPVNIRLELGRGSYTTIVRALRTLGLAPARGVKRKSPP' A
#
# COMPACT_ATOMS: atom_id res chain seq x y z
N MET A 1 17.87 13.73 -2.80
CA MET A 1 17.33 12.92 -1.68
C MET A 1 15.81 12.96 -1.72
N LYS A 2 15.13 11.80 -1.76
CA LYS A 2 13.67 11.69 -1.93
C LYS A 2 12.96 12.33 -0.72
N GLN A 3 12.15 13.34 -0.99
CA GLN A 3 11.47 14.19 -0.01
C GLN A 3 10.61 13.36 0.95
N GLN A 4 11.04 13.22 2.21
CA GLN A 4 10.13 12.92 3.30
C GLN A 4 9.58 14.26 3.81
N GLN A 5 8.42 14.65 3.28
CA GLN A 5 7.69 15.82 3.76
C GLN A 5 7.34 15.62 5.24
N ARG A 6 8.07 16.36 6.09
CA ARG A 6 7.68 16.70 7.46
C ARG A 6 6.39 17.52 7.36
N ASN A 7 5.31 17.12 8.03
CA ASN A 7 4.32 18.10 8.42
C ASN A 7 3.57 17.74 9.70
N ARG A 8 3.41 18.77 10.51
CA ARG A 8 2.85 18.85 11.86
C ARG A 8 1.33 18.63 11.83
N GLY A 9 0.81 17.91 12.82
CA GLY A 9 -0.63 17.83 13.14
C GLY A 9 -1.41 16.72 12.43
N GLY A 10 -1.83 15.70 13.19
CA GLY A 10 -3.03 14.87 12.96
C GLY A 10 -3.23 14.12 11.64
N ARG A 11 -2.30 14.17 10.68
CA ARG A 11 -2.45 13.53 9.37
C ARG A 11 -1.90 12.10 9.42
N PRO A 12 -2.64 11.08 8.94
CA PRO A 12 -2.13 9.72 8.87
C PRO A 12 -0.79 9.74 8.12
N GLY A 13 0.27 9.17 8.70
CA GLY A 13 1.64 9.23 8.17
C GLY A 13 1.86 8.58 6.80
N ILE A 14 0.78 8.15 6.13
CA ILE A 14 0.70 7.62 4.78
C ILE A 14 -0.63 8.03 4.14
N THR A 15 -0.60 8.31 2.84
CA THR A 15 -1.77 8.65 2.02
C THR A 15 -2.19 7.47 1.14
N VAL A 16 -3.38 7.58 0.52
CA VAL A 16 -3.85 6.59 -0.47
C VAL A 16 -2.93 6.55 -1.69
N GLU A 17 -2.35 7.69 -2.09
CA GLU A 17 -1.39 7.77 -3.20
C GLU A 17 -0.07 7.08 -2.88
N ASP A 18 0.43 7.20 -1.64
CA ASP A 18 1.60 6.44 -1.18
C ASP A 18 1.35 4.94 -1.34
N VAL A 19 0.18 4.47 -0.90
CA VAL A 19 -0.23 3.05 -1.01
C VAL A 19 -0.37 2.62 -2.47
N LYS A 20 -0.89 3.48 -3.35
CA LYS A 20 -0.97 3.22 -4.80
C LYS A 20 0.42 3.04 -5.41
N ARG A 21 1.37 3.93 -5.10
CA ARG A 21 2.77 3.83 -5.59
C ARG A 21 3.46 2.57 -5.07
N ALA A 22 3.26 2.22 -3.81
CA ALA A 22 3.79 0.99 -3.23
C ALA A 22 3.19 -0.25 -3.90
N CYS A 23 1.88 -0.24 -4.17
CA CYS A 23 1.23 -1.31 -4.91
C CYS A 23 1.82 -1.47 -6.32
N GLU A 24 2.06 -0.38 -7.06
CA GLU A 24 2.71 -0.44 -8.38
C GLU A 24 4.15 -0.94 -8.30
N ALA A 25 4.92 -0.54 -7.28
CA ALA A 25 6.26 -1.02 -7.04
C ALA A 25 6.27 -2.54 -6.79
N LEU A 26 5.39 -3.05 -5.91
CA LEU A 26 5.23 -4.48 -5.66
C LEU A 26 4.84 -5.23 -6.93
N ARG A 27 3.94 -4.67 -7.73
CA ARG A 27 3.51 -5.27 -9.00
C ARG A 27 4.66 -5.37 -10.00
N LYS A 28 5.51 -4.34 -10.08
CA LYS A 28 6.74 -4.34 -10.92
C LYS A 28 7.79 -5.34 -10.42
N GLN A 29 7.87 -5.55 -9.11
CA GLN A 29 8.75 -6.55 -8.49
C GLN A 29 8.19 -7.99 -8.55
N GLY A 30 6.96 -8.19 -9.04
CA GLY A 30 6.29 -9.51 -9.01
C GLY A 30 5.89 -9.99 -7.62
N ARG A 31 5.84 -9.09 -6.62
CA ARG A 31 5.52 -9.42 -5.22
C ARG A 31 4.02 -9.27 -4.95
N VAL A 32 3.52 -10.07 -3.99
CA VAL A 32 2.11 -10.03 -3.59
C VAL A 32 1.77 -8.67 -2.97
N ILE A 33 0.72 -8.03 -3.48
CA ILE A 33 0.20 -6.78 -2.92
C ILE A 33 -0.58 -7.11 -1.65
N GLY A 34 0.03 -6.83 -0.50
CA GLY A 34 -0.58 -7.04 0.81
C GLY A 34 -0.20 -5.91 1.76
N PRO A 35 -0.98 -5.68 2.82
CA PRO A 35 -0.73 -4.59 3.76
C PRO A 35 0.65 -4.69 4.44
N VAL A 36 1.15 -5.90 4.66
CA VAL A 36 2.51 -6.13 5.18
C VAL A 36 3.57 -5.70 4.17
N ASN A 37 3.47 -6.16 2.92
CA ASN A 37 4.43 -5.82 1.88
C ASN A 37 4.40 -4.33 1.54
N ILE A 38 3.21 -3.71 1.53
CA ILE A 38 3.07 -2.26 1.35
C ILE A 38 3.74 -1.52 2.51
N ARG A 39 3.60 -2.00 3.74
CA ARG A 39 4.29 -1.41 4.89
C ARG A 39 5.80 -1.53 4.77
N LEU A 40 6.29 -2.67 4.26
CA LEU A 40 7.72 -2.87 4.00
C LEU A 40 8.24 -1.93 2.91
N GLU A 41 7.53 -1.78 1.79
CA GLU A 41 7.92 -0.85 0.72
C GLU A 41 7.82 0.62 1.13
N LEU A 42 6.83 0.98 1.96
CA LEU A 42 6.67 2.35 2.45
C LEU A 42 7.61 2.67 3.61
N GLY A 43 8.03 1.68 4.40
CA GLY A 43 8.82 1.84 5.63
C GLY A 43 8.11 2.60 6.75
N ARG A 44 6.84 3.00 6.55
CA ARG A 44 6.06 3.84 7.46
C ARG A 44 4.56 3.60 7.33
N GLY A 45 3.80 4.17 8.27
CA GLY A 45 2.34 4.11 8.30
C GLY A 45 1.79 2.97 9.16
N SER A 46 0.65 3.23 9.78
CA SER A 46 -0.06 2.22 10.56
C SER A 46 -0.68 1.17 9.63
N TYR A 47 -0.65 -0.09 10.07
CA TYR A 47 -1.33 -1.19 9.39
C TYR A 47 -2.80 -0.87 9.10
N THR A 48 -3.51 -0.27 10.07
CA THR A 48 -4.92 0.09 9.93
C THR A 48 -5.14 1.12 8.82
N THR A 49 -4.26 2.10 8.70
CA THR A 49 -4.30 3.10 7.63
C THR A 49 -4.04 2.49 6.26
N ILE A 50 -3.08 1.55 6.15
CA ILE A 50 -2.79 0.83 4.90
C ILE A 50 -4.02 0.02 4.48
N VAL A 51 -4.65 -0.70 5.40
CA VAL A 51 -5.86 -1.48 5.12
C VAL A 51 -7.02 -0.59 4.67
N ARG A 52 -7.22 0.57 5.31
CA ARG A 52 -8.24 1.55 4.88
C ARG A 52 -7.96 2.07 3.48
N ALA A 53 -6.72 2.47 3.19
CA ALA A 53 -6.31 2.94 1.88
C ALA A 53 -6.47 1.85 0.79
N LEU A 54 -6.11 0.61 1.11
CA LEU A 54 -6.33 -0.54 0.23
C LEU A 54 -7.82 -0.78 -0.06
N ARG A 55 -8.69 -0.64 0.94
CA ARG A 55 -10.15 -0.71 0.74
C ARG A 55 -10.63 0.42 -0.17
N THR A 56 -10.18 1.65 0.04
CA THR A 56 -10.49 2.79 -0.83
C THR A 56 -10.05 2.56 -2.27
N LEU A 57 -8.93 1.87 -2.48
CA LEU A 57 -8.41 1.53 -3.81
C LEU A 57 -9.08 0.29 -4.44
N GLY A 58 -9.99 -0.40 -3.74
CA GLY A 58 -10.54 -1.69 -4.20
C GLY A 58 -9.50 -2.81 -4.28
N LEU A 59 -8.34 -2.62 -3.65
CA LEU A 59 -7.21 -3.56 -3.62
C LEU A 59 -7.15 -4.38 -2.33
N ALA A 60 -7.97 -4.05 -1.34
CA ALA A 60 -8.18 -4.92 -0.20
C ALA A 60 -8.71 -6.27 -0.71
N PRO A 61 -8.29 -7.40 -0.11
CA PRO A 61 -8.91 -8.67 -0.43
C PRO A 61 -10.38 -8.57 -0.01
N ALA A 62 -11.26 -8.28 -0.95
CA ALA A 62 -12.54 -8.98 -0.98
C ALA A 62 -12.14 -10.44 -0.86
N ARG A 63 -12.57 -11.10 0.22
CA ARG A 63 -12.28 -12.51 0.46
C ARG A 63 -12.51 -13.25 -0.86
N GLY A 64 -11.45 -13.71 -1.53
CA GLY A 64 -11.56 -14.52 -2.74
C GLY A 64 -11.31 -13.86 -4.10
N VAL A 65 -10.18 -13.17 -4.32
CA VAL A 65 -9.62 -13.12 -5.69
C VAL A 65 -8.22 -13.69 -5.71
N LYS A 66 -8.15 -15.01 -5.90
CA LYS A 66 -7.02 -15.68 -6.55
C LYS A 66 -6.79 -14.93 -7.87
N ARG A 67 -5.77 -14.07 -7.94
CA ARG A 67 -5.26 -13.65 -9.25
C ARG A 67 -4.58 -14.88 -9.85
N LYS A 68 -5.34 -15.55 -10.72
CA LYS A 68 -4.95 -16.62 -11.63
C LYS A 68 -3.68 -16.16 -12.35
N SER A 69 -2.58 -16.86 -12.11
CA SER A 69 -1.37 -16.76 -12.94
C SER A 69 -1.76 -17.15 -14.37
N PRO A 70 -1.35 -16.40 -15.41
CA PRO A 70 -1.50 -16.87 -16.78
C PRO A 70 -0.56 -18.07 -17.03
N PRO A 71 -0.88 -18.92 -18.03
CA PRO A 71 -0.14 -20.15 -18.36
C PRO A 71 1.28 -19.90 -18.85
#